data_AF-A0A7W0TMS8-F1
#
_entry.id   AF-A0A7W0TMS8-F1
#
_cell.length_a   1.000
_cell.length_b   1.000
_cell.length_c   1.000
_cell.angle_alpha   90.00
_cell.angle_beta   90.00
_cell.angle_gamma   90.00
#
_symmetry.space_group_name_H-M   'P 1'
#
loop_
_entity.id
_entity.type
_entity.pdbx_description
1 polymer ?
#
loop_
_entity_poly.entity_id
_entity_poly.type
_entity_poly.pdbx_seq_one_letter_code
_entity_poly.pdbx_strand_id
1 'polypeptide(L)'
;PVARQVTGYLALQSFQFYSYAAWLPTLLGDEGIDANTAGYMLMLSNLTGAAGALVLPSFINRLRTQRLPVVAVTGFYGVSLLGLLVAPSAGAWVWVSIYGVAQGAGFSLALTLMVLRSPDTAVAARLSGVAQLIGYLFAATGPVLLGFVQDVTGGWEWPIGVLLVLLGPMLWFGLGAGRDILLGQDADAPGISTTAGRDDQSFNRT
;
A
#
# COMPACT_ATOMS: atom_id res chain seq x y z
N PRO A 1 16.83 2.42 -8.30
CA PRO A 1 15.92 1.31 -8.70
C PRO A 1 14.73 1.16 -7.73
N VAL A 2 14.99 1.07 -6.42
CA VAL A 2 13.96 0.94 -5.37
C VAL A 2 13.04 2.16 -5.28
N ALA A 3 13.57 3.38 -5.43
CA ALA A 3 12.76 4.60 -5.45
C ALA A 3 11.66 4.59 -6.55
N ARG A 4 11.97 4.07 -7.75
CA ARG A 4 10.98 3.92 -8.83
C ARG A 4 9.92 2.86 -8.51
N GLN A 5 10.27 1.82 -7.76
CA GLN A 5 9.32 0.80 -7.33
C GLN A 5 8.36 1.33 -6.26
N VAL A 6 8.87 2.10 -5.29
CA VAL A 6 8.03 2.79 -4.29
C VAL A 6 7.12 3.83 -4.97
N THR A 7 7.62 4.53 -5.99
CA THR A 7 6.81 5.42 -6.84
C THR A 7 5.64 4.68 -7.47
N GLY A 8 5.93 3.58 -8.17
CA GLY A 8 4.91 2.79 -8.86
C GLY A 8 3.87 2.24 -7.89
N TYR A 9 4.31 1.76 -6.73
CA TYR A 9 3.41 1.30 -5.67
C TYR A 9 2.50 2.42 -5.16
N LEU A 10 3.05 3.61 -4.85
CA LEU A 10 2.27 4.74 -4.35
C LEU A 10 1.28 5.26 -5.41
N ALA A 11 1.69 5.29 -6.68
CA ALA A 11 0.81 5.67 -7.79
C ALA A 11 -0.36 4.70 -7.96
N LEU A 12 -0.11 3.38 -7.92
CA LEU A 12 -1.15 2.35 -8.00
C LEU A 12 -2.07 2.35 -6.78
N GLN A 13 -1.52 2.58 -5.58
CA GLN A 13 -2.29 2.70 -4.36
C GLN A 13 -3.22 3.93 -4.40
N SER A 14 -2.72 5.08 -4.86
CA SER A 14 -3.53 6.29 -5.05
C SER A 14 -4.63 6.08 -6.08
N PHE A 15 -4.28 5.42 -7.20
CA PHE A 15 -5.24 5.06 -8.23
C PHE A 15 -6.38 4.20 -7.68
N GLN A 16 -6.06 3.19 -6.88
CA GLN A 16 -7.06 2.34 -6.22
C GLN A 16 -7.98 3.13 -5.29
N PHE A 17 -7.41 4.03 -4.48
CA PHE A 17 -8.19 4.83 -3.55
C PHE A 17 -9.19 5.75 -4.26
N TYR A 18 -8.71 6.58 -5.19
CA TYR A 18 -9.56 7.56 -5.86
C TYR A 18 -10.59 6.93 -6.78
N SER A 19 -10.21 5.84 -7.46
CA SER A 19 -11.18 5.06 -8.22
C SER A 19 -12.25 4.58 -7.26
N TYR A 20 -11.91 3.75 -6.27
CA TYR A 20 -12.86 3.21 -5.29
C TYR A 20 -13.80 4.24 -4.67
N ALA A 21 -13.27 5.37 -4.21
CA ALA A 21 -14.08 6.41 -3.60
C ALA A 21 -15.13 7.01 -4.56
N ALA A 22 -14.85 7.02 -5.87
CA ALA A 22 -15.74 7.59 -6.86
C ALA A 22 -16.93 6.68 -7.23
N TRP A 23 -16.73 5.36 -7.35
CA TRP A 23 -17.77 4.42 -7.80
C TRP A 23 -18.41 3.58 -6.70
N LEU A 24 -17.83 3.52 -5.49
CA LEU A 24 -18.45 2.78 -4.40
C LEU A 24 -19.91 3.22 -4.14
N PRO A 25 -20.24 4.53 -4.06
CA PRO A 25 -21.62 4.92 -3.80
C PRO A 25 -22.58 4.57 -4.93
N THR A 26 -22.14 4.67 -6.19
CA THR A 26 -22.95 4.32 -7.38
C THR A 26 -23.15 2.81 -7.49
N LEU A 27 -22.11 2.01 -7.23
CA LEU A 27 -22.19 0.55 -7.18
C LEU A 27 -23.25 0.09 -6.19
N LEU A 28 -23.18 0.63 -4.96
CA LEU A 28 -24.13 0.27 -3.90
C LEU A 28 -25.54 0.76 -4.26
N GLY A 29 -25.65 1.93 -4.90
CA GLY A 29 -26.91 2.49 -5.41
C GLY A 29 -27.61 1.58 -6.41
N ASP A 30 -26.89 1.07 -7.41
CA ASP A 30 -27.43 0.18 -8.43
C ASP A 30 -27.86 -1.18 -7.86
N GLU A 31 -27.23 -1.60 -6.76
CA GLU A 31 -27.57 -2.79 -5.99
C GLU A 31 -28.73 -2.56 -5.00
N GLY A 32 -29.37 -1.39 -5.07
CA GLY A 32 -30.58 -1.05 -4.31
C GLY A 32 -30.33 -0.43 -2.94
N ILE A 33 -29.09 -0.06 -2.59
CA ILE A 33 -28.76 0.64 -1.34
C ILE A 33 -29.03 2.13 -1.52
N ASP A 34 -29.71 2.74 -0.56
CA ASP A 34 -29.99 4.18 -0.62
C ASP A 34 -28.69 5.03 -0.57
N ALA A 35 -28.73 6.21 -1.18
CA ALA A 35 -27.58 7.10 -1.30
C ALA A 35 -27.00 7.54 0.05
N ASN A 36 -27.82 7.65 1.10
CA ASN A 36 -27.37 8.05 2.43
C ASN A 36 -26.56 6.92 3.08
N THR A 37 -27.06 5.69 3.00
CA THR A 37 -26.38 4.48 3.47
C THR A 37 -25.07 4.23 2.71
N ALA A 38 -25.08 4.40 1.39
CA ALA A 38 -23.87 4.31 0.57
C ALA A 38 -22.81 5.36 0.97
N GLY A 39 -23.24 6.58 1.30
CA GLY A 39 -22.38 7.63 1.86
C GLY A 39 -21.78 7.23 3.22
N TYR A 40 -22.57 6.65 4.13
CA TYR A 40 -22.06 6.16 5.41
C TYR A 40 -21.04 5.01 5.25
N MET A 41 -21.25 4.13 4.27
CA MET A 41 -20.29 3.09 3.94
C MET A 41 -18.95 3.66 3.45
N LEU A 42 -19.00 4.68 2.58
CA LEU A 42 -17.78 5.38 2.15
C LEU A 42 -17.08 6.06 3.34
N MET A 43 -17.83 6.71 4.23
CA MET A 43 -17.28 7.29 5.46
C MET A 43 -16.61 6.22 6.34
N LEU A 44 -17.26 5.06 6.53
CA LEU A 44 -16.71 3.95 7.31
C LEU A 44 -15.40 3.43 6.69
N SER A 45 -15.33 3.33 5.37
CA SER A 45 -14.12 2.90 4.67
C SER A 45 -12.93 3.86 4.93
N ASN A 46 -13.19 5.16 5.02
CA ASN A 46 -12.17 6.14 5.35
C ASN A 46 -11.74 6.06 6.82
N LEU A 47 -12.68 5.86 7.75
CA LEU A 47 -12.37 5.68 9.17
C LEU A 47 -11.55 4.42 9.44
N THR A 48 -11.95 3.30 8.83
CA THR A 48 -11.21 2.04 8.91
C THR A 48 -9.85 2.14 8.21
N GLY A 49 -9.73 2.94 7.15
CA GLY A 49 -8.45 3.30 6.56
C GLY A 49 -7.56 4.09 7.50
N ALA A 50 -8.08 5.11 8.18
CA ALA A 50 -7.31 5.82 9.20
C ALA A 50 -6.79 4.87 10.29
N ALA A 51 -7.64 3.93 10.75
CA ALA A 51 -7.22 2.90 11.69
C ALA A 51 -6.12 1.98 11.12
N GLY A 52 -6.27 1.49 9.88
CA GLY A 52 -5.28 0.65 9.22
C GLY A 52 -3.92 1.35 9.05
N ALA A 53 -3.94 2.65 8.74
CA ALA A 53 -2.72 3.46 8.60
C ALA A 53 -1.95 3.62 9.92
N LEU A 54 -2.65 3.65 11.05
CA LEU A 54 -2.07 3.75 12.39
C LEU A 54 -1.59 2.40 12.94
N VAL A 55 -2.30 1.32 12.63
CA VAL A 55 -1.97 -0.03 13.13
C VAL A 55 -0.74 -0.61 12.42
N LEU A 56 -0.59 -0.36 11.12
CA LEU A 56 0.47 -1.00 10.33
C LEU A 56 1.91 -0.66 10.79
N PRO A 57 2.28 0.60 11.09
CA PRO A 57 3.63 0.95 11.55
C PRO A 57 4.05 0.21 12.82
N SER A 58 3.11 0.00 13.75
CA SER A 58 3.35 -0.73 15.00
C SER A 58 3.70 -2.21 14.76
N PHE A 59 3.19 -2.79 13.67
CA PHE A 59 3.51 -4.17 13.25
C PHE A 59 4.77 -4.23 12.38
N ILE A 60 4.96 -3.28 11.46
CA ILE A 60 6.09 -3.25 10.53
C ILE A 60 7.44 -3.13 11.24
N ASN A 61 7.53 -2.31 12.28
CA ASN A 61 8.79 -2.13 13.03
C ASN A 61 9.28 -3.41 13.73
N ARG A 62 8.42 -4.43 13.86
CA ARG A 62 8.78 -5.72 14.46
C ARG A 62 9.18 -6.78 13.41
N LEU A 63 9.03 -6.50 12.12
CA LEU A 63 9.25 -7.48 11.05
C LEU A 63 10.60 -7.25 10.37
N ARG A 64 11.40 -8.32 10.30
CA ARG A 64 12.71 -8.34 9.63
C ARG A 64 12.64 -8.06 8.12
N THR A 65 11.52 -8.37 7.48
CA THR A 65 11.33 -8.16 6.04
C THR A 65 9.94 -7.59 5.76
N GLN A 66 9.86 -6.59 4.88
CA GLN A 66 8.63 -5.86 4.56
C GLN A 66 7.78 -6.51 3.45
N ARG A 67 8.12 -7.73 3.01
CA ARG A 67 7.32 -8.48 2.02
C ARG A 67 6.01 -9.02 2.59
N LEU A 68 6.00 -9.48 3.83
CA LEU A 68 4.81 -10.05 4.47
C LEU A 68 3.66 -9.01 4.59
N PRO A 69 3.92 -7.76 5.03
CA PRO A 69 2.92 -6.69 5.02
C PRO A 69 2.39 -6.36 3.62
N VAL A 70 3.24 -6.33 2.58
CA VAL A 70 2.80 -6.08 1.20
C VAL A 70 1.80 -7.15 0.77
N VAL A 71 2.14 -8.43 0.93
CA VAL A 71 1.26 -9.54 0.54
C VAL A 71 -0.04 -9.50 1.32
N ALA A 72 0.00 -9.24 2.62
CA ALA A 72 -1.20 -9.14 3.46
C ALA A 72 -2.12 -8.01 3.00
N VAL A 73 -1.57 -6.81 2.77
CA VAL A 73 -2.33 -5.65 2.30
C VAL A 73 -2.97 -5.92 0.93
N THR A 74 -2.18 -6.42 -0.04
CA THR A 74 -2.72 -6.76 -1.36
C THR A 74 -3.77 -7.87 -1.27
N GLY A 75 -3.58 -8.85 -0.38
CA GLY A 75 -4.56 -9.90 -0.11
C GLY A 75 -5.88 -9.33 0.41
N PHE A 76 -5.84 -8.41 1.38
CA PHE A 76 -7.05 -7.76 1.88
C PHE A 76 -7.78 -6.93 0.81
N TYR A 77 -7.05 -6.23 -0.04
CA TYR A 77 -7.62 -5.57 -1.22
C TYR A 77 -8.35 -6.57 -2.13
N GLY A 78 -7.72 -7.70 -2.43
CA GLY A 78 -8.31 -8.75 -3.27
C GLY A 78 -9.56 -9.36 -2.64
N VAL A 79 -9.51 -9.70 -1.35
CA VAL A 79 -10.66 -10.27 -0.62
C VAL A 79 -11.84 -9.29 -0.60
N SER A 80 -11.58 -8.01 -0.35
CA SER A 80 -12.62 -7.00 -0.35
C SER A 80 -13.26 -6.83 -1.74
N LEU A 81 -12.45 -6.69 -2.79
CA LEU A 81 -12.96 -6.52 -4.16
C LEU A 81 -13.71 -7.75 -4.65
N LEU A 82 -13.21 -8.96 -4.37
CA LEU A 82 -13.92 -10.21 -4.69
C LEU A 82 -15.21 -10.36 -3.89
N GLY A 83 -15.21 -9.96 -2.61
CA GLY A 83 -16.40 -9.93 -1.78
C GLY A 83 -17.47 -8.98 -2.34
N LEU A 84 -17.06 -7.80 -2.79
CA LEU A 84 -17.91 -6.83 -3.47
C LEU A 84 -18.45 -7.35 -4.81
N LEU A 85 -17.70 -8.20 -5.50
CA LEU A 85 -18.11 -8.83 -6.76
C LEU A 85 -19.18 -9.93 -6.55
N VAL A 86 -18.96 -10.78 -5.54
CA VAL A 86 -19.82 -11.95 -5.29
C VAL A 86 -21.07 -11.58 -4.48
N ALA A 87 -20.93 -10.64 -3.54
CA ALA A 87 -21.99 -10.21 -2.65
C ALA A 87 -21.95 -8.68 -2.46
N PRO A 88 -22.39 -7.91 -3.48
CA PRO A 88 -22.33 -6.45 -3.47
C PRO A 88 -23.16 -5.83 -2.33
N SER A 89 -24.35 -6.38 -2.08
CA SER A 89 -25.29 -5.91 -1.06
C SER A 89 -25.24 -6.74 0.23
N ALA A 90 -25.14 -8.07 0.11
CA ALA A 90 -25.09 -9.00 1.24
C ALA A 90 -23.69 -9.03 1.89
N GLY A 91 -23.40 -8.03 2.73
CA GLY A 91 -22.12 -7.94 3.45
C GLY A 91 -21.25 -6.75 3.02
N ALA A 92 -21.79 -5.84 2.20
CA ALA A 92 -21.16 -4.58 1.79
C ALA A 92 -20.32 -3.97 2.91
N TRP A 93 -20.92 -3.70 4.07
CA TRP A 93 -20.28 -3.14 5.27
C TRP A 93 -18.94 -3.80 5.66
N VAL A 94 -18.86 -5.13 5.57
CA VAL A 94 -17.64 -5.88 5.88
C VAL A 94 -16.60 -5.66 4.79
N TRP A 95 -17.00 -5.76 3.53
CA TRP A 95 -16.11 -5.56 2.39
C TRP A 95 -15.54 -4.13 2.35
N VAL A 96 -16.36 -3.10 2.58
CA VAL A 96 -15.90 -1.69 2.63
C VAL A 96 -14.93 -1.45 3.77
N SER A 97 -15.17 -2.10 4.92
CA SER A 97 -14.28 -2.01 6.08
C SER A 97 -12.93 -2.67 5.81
N ILE A 98 -12.93 -3.86 5.22
CA ILE A 98 -11.69 -4.56 4.82
C ILE A 98 -10.94 -3.73 3.78
N TYR A 99 -11.64 -3.14 2.80
CA TYR A 99 -11.04 -2.24 1.81
C TYR A 99 -10.36 -1.06 2.49
N GLY A 100 -11.08 -0.41 3.41
CA GLY A 100 -10.58 0.73 4.16
C GLY A 100 -9.29 0.39 4.89
N VAL A 101 -9.30 -0.67 5.73
CA VAL A 101 -8.10 -1.13 6.45
C VAL A 101 -6.95 -1.42 5.50
N ALA A 102 -7.18 -2.16 4.41
CA ALA A 102 -6.17 -2.46 3.41
C ALA A 102 -5.59 -1.18 2.78
N GLN A 103 -6.44 -0.20 2.52
CA GLN A 103 -6.08 1.05 1.86
C GLN A 103 -5.20 1.93 2.75
N GLY A 104 -5.60 2.13 4.01
CA GLY A 104 -4.79 2.88 4.97
C GLY A 104 -3.47 2.20 5.31
N ALA A 105 -3.51 0.87 5.50
CA ALA A 105 -2.30 0.08 5.68
C ALA A 105 -1.37 0.20 4.46
N GLY A 106 -1.90 0.07 3.24
CA GLY A 106 -1.14 0.20 2.00
C GLY A 106 -0.48 1.56 1.84
N PHE A 107 -1.18 2.64 2.19
CA PHE A 107 -0.61 3.99 2.18
C PHE A 107 0.53 4.14 3.21
N SER A 108 0.30 3.72 4.45
CA SER A 108 1.29 3.77 5.52
C SER A 108 2.54 2.94 5.20
N LEU A 109 2.35 1.78 4.57
CA LEU A 109 3.43 0.96 4.02
C LEU A 109 4.21 1.76 2.97
N ALA A 110 3.54 2.38 2.00
CA ALA A 110 4.21 3.17 0.96
C ALA A 110 5.09 4.28 1.55
N LEU A 111 4.57 5.02 2.54
CA LEU A 111 5.34 6.06 3.25
C LEU A 111 6.53 5.46 3.99
N THR A 112 6.35 4.32 4.66
CA THR A 112 7.45 3.65 5.36
C THR A 112 8.54 3.19 4.38
N LEU A 113 8.15 2.58 3.25
CA LEU A 113 9.08 2.18 2.19
C LEU A 113 9.79 3.41 1.58
N MET A 114 9.11 4.55 1.51
CA MET A 114 9.68 5.80 1.02
C MET A 114 10.74 6.35 1.98
N VAL A 115 10.41 6.48 3.27
CA VAL A 115 11.33 6.99 4.31
C VAL A 115 12.59 6.13 4.41
N LEU A 116 12.44 4.81 4.37
CA LEU A 116 13.58 3.88 4.47
C LEU A 116 14.51 3.89 3.24
N ARG A 117 14.06 4.40 2.08
CA ARG A 117 14.84 4.31 0.82
C ARG A 117 15.03 5.61 0.06
N SER A 118 14.51 6.74 0.55
CA SER A 118 14.77 8.06 -0.01
C SER A 118 15.84 8.80 0.78
N PRO A 119 16.98 9.15 0.15
CA PRO A 119 17.96 10.07 0.73
C PRO A 119 17.53 11.55 0.66
N ASP A 120 16.49 11.88 -0.14
CA ASP A 120 16.15 13.27 -0.51
C ASP A 120 14.62 13.50 -0.58
N THR A 121 14.16 14.55 0.10
CA THR A 121 12.76 14.98 0.21
C THR A 121 12.19 15.55 -1.09
N ALA A 122 13.04 16.10 -1.98
CA ALA A 122 12.60 16.66 -3.26
C ALA A 122 12.06 15.58 -4.22
N VAL A 123 12.64 14.39 -4.20
CA VAL A 123 12.19 13.23 -5.00
C VAL A 123 10.83 12.76 -4.50
N ALA A 124 10.62 12.75 -3.18
CA ALA A 124 9.34 12.38 -2.58
C ALA A 124 8.20 13.32 -2.98
N ALA A 125 8.45 14.63 -2.96
CA ALA A 125 7.46 15.63 -3.37
C ALA A 125 7.09 15.49 -4.86
N ARG A 126 8.07 15.24 -5.74
CA ARG A 126 7.84 15.02 -7.19
C ARG A 126 7.01 13.77 -7.47
N LEU A 127 7.28 12.69 -6.73
CA LEU A 127 6.52 11.44 -6.78
C LEU A 127 5.05 11.64 -6.40
N SER A 128 4.80 12.28 -5.26
CA SER A 128 3.45 12.58 -4.80
C SER A 128 2.74 13.50 -5.80
N GLY A 129 3.44 14.46 -6.40
CA GLY A 129 2.89 15.31 -7.46
C GLY A 129 2.43 14.51 -8.69
N VAL A 130 3.21 13.53 -9.14
CA VAL A 130 2.80 12.64 -10.25
C VAL A 130 1.63 11.73 -9.84
N ALA A 131 1.64 11.19 -8.63
CA ALA A 131 0.54 10.37 -8.11
C ALA A 131 -0.76 11.18 -7.97
N GLN A 132 -0.68 12.44 -7.54
CA GLN A 132 -1.82 13.35 -7.47
C GLN A 132 -2.32 13.70 -8.87
N LEU A 133 -1.42 13.97 -9.83
CA LEU A 133 -1.79 14.29 -11.21
C LEU A 133 -2.49 13.10 -11.89
N ILE A 134 -1.96 11.89 -11.70
CA ILE A 134 -2.58 10.64 -12.15
C ILE A 134 -3.92 10.45 -11.43
N GLY A 135 -3.96 10.66 -10.12
CA GLY A 135 -5.18 10.58 -9.30
C GLY A 135 -6.27 11.55 -9.75
N TYR A 136 -5.91 12.78 -10.13
CA TYR A 136 -6.85 13.76 -10.69
C TYR A 136 -7.28 13.42 -12.11
N LEU A 137 -6.35 12.98 -12.97
CA LEU A 137 -6.68 12.51 -14.31
C LEU A 137 -7.65 11.32 -14.23
N PHE A 138 -7.50 10.44 -13.26
CA PHE A 138 -8.42 9.33 -13.00
C PHE A 138 -9.65 9.71 -12.18
N ALA A 139 -9.64 10.74 -11.36
CA ALA A 139 -10.88 11.27 -10.78
C ALA A 139 -11.76 11.88 -11.88
N ALA A 140 -11.14 12.49 -12.90
CA ALA A 140 -11.84 13.03 -14.07
C ALA A 140 -12.23 11.95 -15.09
N THR A 141 -11.37 10.95 -15.33
CA THR A 141 -11.64 9.91 -16.34
C THR A 141 -12.20 8.62 -15.78
N GLY A 142 -11.95 8.27 -14.52
CA GLY A 142 -12.35 7.02 -13.89
C GLY A 142 -13.86 6.81 -13.87
N PRO A 143 -14.68 7.79 -13.43
CA PRO A 143 -16.14 7.70 -13.53
C PRO A 143 -16.61 7.60 -14.98
N VAL A 144 -15.94 8.29 -15.92
CA VAL A 144 -16.31 8.27 -17.34
C VAL A 144 -15.95 6.95 -18.01
N LEU A 145 -14.77 6.39 -17.74
CA LEU A 145 -14.27 5.15 -18.33
C LEU A 145 -15.00 3.96 -17.75
N LEU A 146 -15.18 3.93 -16.42
CA LEU A 146 -15.87 2.83 -15.74
C LEU A 146 -17.38 2.93 -15.89
N GLY A 147 -17.93 4.15 -15.92
CA GLY A 147 -19.34 4.39 -16.29
C GLY A 147 -19.62 4.01 -17.74
N PHE A 148 -18.71 4.34 -18.68
CA PHE A 148 -18.82 3.85 -20.06
C PHE A 148 -18.72 2.32 -20.15
N VAL A 149 -17.80 1.71 -19.40
CA VAL A 149 -17.70 0.24 -19.33
C VAL A 149 -19.00 -0.33 -18.77
N GLN A 150 -19.54 0.21 -17.68
CA GLN A 150 -20.82 -0.19 -17.11
C GLN A 150 -21.98 -0.03 -18.10
N ASP A 151 -22.06 1.10 -18.80
CA ASP A 151 -23.11 1.37 -19.80
C ASP A 151 -23.06 0.36 -20.95
N VAL A 152 -21.86 -0.11 -21.31
CA VAL A 152 -21.66 -1.09 -22.39
C VAL A 152 -21.82 -2.54 -21.90
N THR A 153 -21.42 -2.85 -20.66
CA THR A 153 -21.42 -4.22 -20.12
C THR A 153 -22.64 -4.55 -19.27
N GLY A 154 -23.42 -3.55 -18.85
CA GLY A 154 -24.63 -3.70 -18.04
C GLY A 154 -24.40 -4.17 -16.61
N GLY A 155 -23.15 -4.18 -16.13
CA GLY A 155 -22.78 -4.74 -14.83
C GLY A 155 -21.42 -4.29 -14.31
N TRP A 156 -21.24 -4.43 -12.99
CA TRP A 156 -20.10 -3.91 -12.22
C TRP A 156 -18.87 -4.84 -12.18
N GLU A 157 -18.96 -6.00 -12.82
CA GLU A 157 -17.90 -7.01 -12.83
C GLU A 157 -16.62 -6.51 -13.50
N TRP A 158 -16.74 -5.75 -14.58
CA TRP A 158 -15.61 -5.24 -15.34
C TRP A 158 -14.81 -4.16 -14.59
N PRO A 159 -15.44 -3.12 -14.00
CA PRO A 159 -14.74 -2.18 -13.12
C PRO A 159 -13.98 -2.86 -11.99
N ILE A 160 -14.61 -3.80 -11.29
CA ILE A 160 -13.98 -4.56 -10.20
C ILE A 160 -12.82 -5.40 -10.75
N GLY A 161 -13.01 -6.03 -11.91
CA GLY A 161 -11.98 -6.80 -12.61
C GLY A 161 -10.73 -5.99 -12.95
N VAL A 162 -10.87 -4.76 -13.44
CA VAL A 162 -9.73 -3.86 -13.71
C VAL A 162 -8.94 -3.58 -12.43
N LEU A 163 -9.64 -3.29 -11.33
CA LEU A 163 -9.01 -3.05 -10.03
C LEU A 163 -8.29 -4.29 -9.50
N LEU A 164 -8.88 -5.47 -9.67
CA LEU A 164 -8.24 -6.75 -9.33
C LEU A 164 -6.97 -7.00 -10.15
N VAL A 165 -6.99 -6.73 -11.45
CA VAL A 165 -5.81 -6.87 -12.33
C VAL A 165 -4.68 -5.95 -11.87
N LEU A 166 -5.01 -4.72 -11.44
CA LEU A 166 -4.02 -3.75 -10.96
C LEU A 166 -3.37 -4.12 -9.61
N LEU A 167 -3.96 -5.06 -8.86
CA LEU A 167 -3.30 -5.63 -7.68
C LEU A 167 -2.03 -6.41 -8.03
N GLY A 168 -1.94 -7.00 -9.22
CA GLY A 168 -0.76 -7.73 -9.68
C GLY A 168 0.49 -6.84 -9.79
N PRO A 169 0.44 -5.76 -10.57
CA PRO A 169 1.51 -4.75 -10.62
C PRO A 169 1.80 -4.13 -9.25
N MET A 170 0.78 -3.86 -8.44
CA MET A 170 0.94 -3.29 -7.10
C MET A 170 1.74 -4.24 -6.20
N LEU A 171 1.41 -5.54 -6.23
CA LEU A 171 2.14 -6.59 -5.53
C LEU A 171 3.59 -6.68 -6.02
N TRP A 172 3.79 -6.64 -7.33
CA TRP A 172 5.13 -6.69 -7.93
C TRP A 172 6.02 -5.53 -7.45
N PHE A 173 5.50 -4.30 -7.52
CA PHE A 173 6.22 -3.12 -7.06
C PHE A 173 6.46 -3.15 -5.55
N GLY A 174 5.47 -3.57 -4.77
CA GLY A 174 5.58 -3.70 -3.32
C GLY A 174 6.59 -4.77 -2.89
N LEU A 175 6.59 -5.94 -3.53
CA LEU A 175 7.55 -7.02 -3.27
C LEU A 175 8.97 -6.64 -3.71
N GLY A 176 9.09 -5.96 -4.85
CA GLY A 176 10.36 -5.42 -5.35
C GLY A 176 10.95 -4.40 -4.37
N ALA A 177 10.12 -3.49 -3.89
CA ALA A 177 10.52 -2.54 -2.86
C ALA A 177 10.85 -3.25 -1.55
N GLY A 178 10.03 -4.20 -1.08
CA GLY A 178 10.21 -4.93 0.18
C GLY A 178 11.41 -5.91 0.26
N ARG A 179 12.25 -6.03 -0.78
CA ARG A 179 13.51 -6.80 -0.67
C ARG A 179 14.45 -6.09 0.29
N ASP A 180 15.04 -6.84 1.22
CA ASP A 180 16.16 -6.36 2.04
C ASP A 180 17.33 -5.99 1.13
N ILE A 181 17.45 -4.70 0.83
CA ILE A 181 18.72 -4.11 0.44
C ILE A 181 19.14 -3.34 1.69
N LEU A 182 19.89 -4.03 2.55
CA LEU A 182 20.70 -3.42 3.58
C LEU A 182 21.70 -2.50 2.88
N LEU A 183 21.39 -1.22 2.76
CA LEU A 183 22.42 -0.19 2.58
C LEU A 183 23.07 0.01 3.95
N GLY A 184 24.15 -0.75 4.21
CA GLY A 184 25.06 -0.46 5.32
C GLY A 184 25.19 -1.54 6.40
N GLN A 185 25.66 -2.75 6.05
CA GLN A 185 26.42 -3.58 7.00
C GLN A 185 27.76 -4.10 6.46
N ASP A 186 28.20 -3.68 5.27
CA ASP A 186 29.51 -4.08 4.73
C ASP A 186 30.59 -2.99 4.85
N ALA A 187 30.33 -1.89 5.56
CA ALA A 187 31.28 -0.77 5.65
C ALA A 187 32.00 -0.62 7.00
N ASP A 188 31.72 -1.44 8.02
CA ASP A 188 32.37 -1.28 9.34
C ASP A 188 32.65 -2.58 10.08
N ALA A 189 33.33 -3.51 9.41
CA ALA A 189 34.12 -4.53 10.08
C ALA A 189 35.61 -4.30 9.79
N PRO A 190 36.29 -3.37 10.49
CA PRO A 190 37.72 -3.52 10.69
C PRO A 190 37.91 -4.73 11.60
N GLY A 191 38.31 -5.85 11.00
CA GLY A 191 38.84 -6.97 11.76
C GLY A 191 40.07 -6.50 12.52
N ILE A 192 39.97 -6.40 13.85
CA ILE A 192 41.12 -6.50 14.74
C ILE A 192 40.77 -7.46 15.87
N SER A 193 41.51 -8.55 15.85
CA SER A 193 41.57 -9.71 16.74
C SER A 193 41.47 -9.41 18.24
N THR A 194 40.68 -10.23 18.92
CA THR A 194 40.83 -10.53 20.34
C THR A 194 42.14 -11.27 20.59
N THR A 195 43.00 -10.74 21.47
CA THR A 195 43.83 -11.56 22.37
C THR A 195 44.17 -10.73 23.60
N ALA A 196 43.44 -10.98 24.67
CA ALA A 196 43.90 -10.72 26.03
C ALA A 196 44.93 -11.81 26.40
N GLY A 197 46.07 -11.39 26.96
CA GLY A 197 47.15 -12.29 27.37
C GLY A 197 48.16 -11.53 28.21
N ARG A 198 47.86 -11.45 29.51
CA ARG A 198 48.74 -11.01 30.59
C ARG A 198 49.82 -12.07 30.80
N ASP A 199 51.08 -11.65 30.86
CA ASP A 199 52.25 -12.25 31.55
C ASP A 199 53.52 -11.99 30.72
N ASP A 200 54.37 -11.05 31.15
CA ASP A 200 55.58 -11.45 31.90
C ASP A 200 56.28 -10.22 32.49
N GLN A 201 56.66 -10.34 33.76
CA GLN A 201 57.59 -9.45 34.44
C GLN A 201 59.02 -9.91 34.12
N SER A 202 59.99 -9.02 34.35
CA SER A 202 61.43 -9.28 34.52
C SER A 202 62.33 -9.02 33.30
N PHE A 203 63.55 -8.55 33.64
CA PHE A 203 64.62 -8.03 32.78
C PHE A 203 64.37 -6.61 32.20
N ASN A 204 65.11 -5.55 32.56
CA ASN A 204 66.54 -5.51 32.79
C ASN A 204 66.94 -4.32 33.70
N ARG A 205 67.77 -4.60 34.70
CA ARG A 205 68.65 -3.65 35.38
C ARG A 205 69.86 -3.42 34.48
N THR A 206 70.25 -2.16 34.26
CA THR A 206 71.62 -1.63 34.37
C THR A 206 71.62 -0.17 33.98
#